data_AF-A0A946MGB2-F1
#
_entry.id   AF-A0A946MGB2-F1
#
_cell.length_a   1.000
_cell.length_b   1.000
_cell.length_c   1.000
_cell.angle_alpha   90.00
_cell.angle_beta   90.00
_cell.angle_gamma   90.00
#
_symmetry.space_group_name_H-M   'P 1'
#
loop_
_entity.id
_entity.type
_entity.pdbx_description
1 polymer ?
#
loop_
_entity_poly.entity_id
_entity_poly.type
_entity_poly.pdbx_seq_one_letter_code
_entity_poly.pdbx_strand_id
1 'polypeptide(L)'
;MRSFLLILATLLASTPTNIIAQPLPNTKALKLEGDIASHLVDGVDRFLLKQLDHSITARSRYWNRDTSSAAAYSKSVAPNRARLAEITGVVDSRVAFNDLEVIGGTSNGPVQGSSATFEAIKIRWPVIRNIHGVGLMLKPTKPNGKYVIAVPDADHTPEMISGLAPGLAVSQQYARHLAENGFT
;
A
#
# COMPACT_ATOMS: atom_id res chain seq x y z
N MET A 1 -83.49 70.85 9.33
CA MET A 1 -82.79 70.89 10.63
C MET A 1 -81.91 69.64 10.76
N ARG A 2 -80.59 69.83 10.98
CA ARG A 2 -79.62 68.93 11.66
C ARG A 2 -79.33 67.54 11.05
N SER A 3 -78.13 67.33 10.48
CA SER A 3 -76.94 66.68 11.10
C SER A 3 -76.90 65.17 10.74
N PHE A 4 -75.81 64.41 10.54
CA PHE A 4 -74.35 64.55 10.70
C PHE A 4 -73.68 63.28 10.07
N LEU A 5 -72.42 63.43 9.61
CA LEU A 5 -71.27 62.50 9.67
C LEU A 5 -71.22 61.08 9.02
N LEU A 6 -70.23 60.95 8.11
CA LEU A 6 -69.17 59.92 7.94
C LEU A 6 -69.35 58.49 8.49
N ILE A 7 -68.91 57.50 7.69
CA ILE A 7 -67.71 56.67 7.96
C ILE A 7 -67.32 55.91 6.68
N LEU A 8 -66.07 56.12 6.23
CA LEU A 8 -65.38 55.39 5.18
C LEU A 8 -64.63 54.22 5.85
N ALA A 9 -65.03 52.98 5.57
CA ALA A 9 -64.32 51.78 6.05
C ALA A 9 -63.46 51.22 4.92
N THR A 10 -62.17 51.56 4.92
CA THR A 10 -61.16 50.96 4.04
C THR A 10 -60.70 49.63 4.63
N LEU A 11 -61.11 48.53 4.01
CA LEU A 11 -60.70 47.17 4.36
C LEU A 11 -59.26 46.93 3.87
N LEU A 12 -58.28 46.95 4.77
CA LEU A 12 -56.92 46.50 4.46
C LEU A 12 -56.93 44.97 4.29
N ALA A 13 -56.98 44.51 3.05
CA ALA A 13 -56.70 43.13 2.71
C ALA A 13 -55.18 42.90 2.82
N SER A 14 -54.75 42.29 3.92
CA SER A 14 -53.40 41.78 4.08
C SER A 14 -53.20 40.57 3.18
N THR A 15 -52.62 40.77 1.99
CA THR A 15 -52.14 39.67 1.16
C THR A 15 -50.94 39.02 1.86
N PRO A 16 -50.94 37.69 2.10
CA PRO A 16 -49.79 37.03 2.69
C PRO A 16 -48.60 37.14 1.74
N THR A 17 -47.58 37.89 2.15
CA THR A 17 -46.30 37.96 1.43
C THR A 17 -45.57 36.65 1.63
N ASN A 18 -45.60 35.78 0.62
CA ASN A 18 -44.73 34.60 0.60
C ASN A 18 -43.27 35.06 0.52
N ILE A 19 -42.54 34.96 1.64
CA ILE A 19 -41.09 35.18 1.67
C ILE A 19 -40.43 33.98 0.99
N ILE A 20 -40.16 34.11 -0.30
CA ILE A 20 -39.37 33.14 -1.06
C ILE A 20 -37.90 33.54 -0.88
N ALA A 21 -37.09 32.67 -0.27
CA ALA A 21 -35.65 32.89 -0.17
C ALA A 21 -35.06 33.10 -1.57
N GLN A 22 -34.34 34.22 -1.76
CA GLN A 22 -33.75 34.55 -3.04
C GLN A 22 -32.64 33.54 -3.37
N PRO A 23 -32.69 32.86 -4.54
CA PRO A 23 -31.65 31.91 -4.91
C PRO A 23 -30.30 32.61 -5.03
N LEU A 24 -29.23 31.95 -4.59
CA LEU A 24 -27.87 32.45 -4.76
C LEU A 24 -27.58 32.63 -6.26
N PRO A 25 -26.79 33.65 -6.67
CA PRO A 25 -26.40 33.83 -8.06
C PRO A 25 -25.85 32.55 -8.68
N ASN A 26 -26.31 32.21 -9.88
CA ASN A 26 -25.96 31.00 -10.63
C ASN A 26 -26.35 29.65 -9.96
N THR A 27 -27.31 29.65 -9.03
CA THR A 27 -27.83 28.42 -8.43
C THR A 27 -29.28 28.13 -8.82
N LYS A 28 -29.68 26.86 -8.77
CA LYS A 28 -31.07 26.41 -8.92
C LYS A 28 -31.51 25.76 -7.61
N ALA A 29 -32.78 25.95 -7.24
CA ALA A 29 -33.35 25.29 -6.07
C ALA A 29 -33.17 23.76 -6.16
N LEU A 30 -32.73 23.13 -5.08
CA LEU A 30 -32.60 21.69 -4.99
C LEU A 30 -34.01 21.08 -4.89
N LYS A 31 -34.43 20.38 -5.95
CA LYS A 31 -35.76 19.74 -6.05
C LYS A 31 -35.73 18.24 -5.74
N LEU A 32 -34.62 17.73 -5.21
CA LEU A 32 -34.50 16.30 -4.90
C LEU A 32 -35.30 16.02 -3.63
N GLU A 33 -36.28 15.13 -3.72
CA GLU A 33 -37.15 14.73 -2.62
C GLU A 33 -36.70 13.39 -2.03
N GLY A 34 -37.04 13.11 -0.77
CA GLY A 34 -36.68 11.87 -0.08
C GLY A 34 -35.33 11.92 0.66
N ASP A 35 -34.70 10.76 0.87
CA ASP A 35 -33.40 10.66 1.56
C ASP A 35 -32.24 11.00 0.61
N ILE A 36 -31.89 12.29 0.61
CA ILE A 36 -30.80 12.86 -0.18
C ILE A 36 -29.45 12.20 0.14
N ALA A 37 -29.23 11.76 1.40
CA ALA A 37 -27.97 11.14 1.79
C ALA A 37 -27.81 9.77 1.12
N SER A 38 -28.86 8.95 1.12
CA SER A 38 -28.87 7.67 0.40
C SER A 38 -28.65 7.85 -1.10
N HIS A 39 -29.31 8.83 -1.72
CA HIS A 39 -29.08 9.16 -3.14
C HIS A 39 -27.63 9.54 -3.46
N LEU A 40 -26.97 10.25 -2.54
CA LEU A 40 -25.56 10.61 -2.68
C LEU A 40 -24.66 9.37 -2.56
N VAL A 41 -24.90 8.51 -1.57
CA VAL A 41 -24.14 7.26 -1.37
C VAL A 41 -24.26 6.37 -2.61
N ASP A 42 -25.47 6.16 -3.12
CA ASP A 42 -25.71 5.38 -4.34
C ASP A 42 -25.01 6.00 -5.57
N GLY A 43 -24.95 7.33 -5.64
CA GLY A 43 -24.24 8.06 -6.68
C GLY A 43 -22.73 7.87 -6.59
N VAL A 44 -22.17 7.96 -5.39
CA VAL A 44 -20.75 7.73 -5.12
C VAL A 44 -20.38 6.29 -5.47
N ASP A 45 -21.17 5.31 -5.06
CA ASP A 45 -20.92 3.90 -5.35
C ASP A 45 -20.91 3.64 -6.86
N ARG A 46 -21.95 4.07 -7.59
CA ARG A 46 -21.97 3.96 -9.07
C ARG A 46 -20.77 4.64 -9.72
N PHE A 47 -20.36 5.81 -9.23
CA PHE A 47 -19.20 6.51 -9.75
C PHE A 47 -17.91 5.72 -9.50
N LEU A 48 -17.68 5.27 -8.26
CA LEU A 48 -16.47 4.54 -7.88
C LEU A 48 -16.36 3.20 -8.60
N LEU A 49 -17.46 2.44 -8.73
CA LEU A 49 -17.50 1.21 -9.51
C LEU A 49 -17.11 1.48 -10.97
N LYS A 50 -17.65 2.54 -11.58
CA LYS A 50 -17.27 2.96 -12.94
C LYS A 50 -15.79 3.35 -13.03
N GLN A 51 -15.23 4.02 -12.01
CA GLN A 51 -13.80 4.34 -11.98
C GLN A 51 -12.93 3.09 -11.81
N LEU A 52 -13.36 2.11 -11.01
CA LEU A 52 -12.67 0.82 -10.86
C LEU A 52 -12.65 0.07 -12.19
N ASP A 53 -13.76 0.00 -12.91
CA ASP A 53 -13.82 -0.62 -14.24
C ASP A 53 -12.89 0.10 -15.23
N HIS A 54 -12.96 1.43 -15.28
CA HIS A 54 -12.10 2.23 -16.15
C HIS A 54 -10.62 2.11 -15.78
N SER A 55 -10.30 1.91 -14.50
CA SER A 55 -8.92 1.80 -14.04
C SER A 55 -8.18 0.63 -14.69
N ILE A 56 -8.86 -0.46 -15.04
CA ILE A 56 -8.25 -1.64 -15.68
C ILE A 56 -7.65 -1.25 -17.03
N THR A 57 -8.44 -0.61 -17.90
CA THR A 57 -7.98 -0.17 -19.22
C THR A 57 -7.03 1.01 -19.11
N ALA A 58 -7.26 1.95 -18.18
CA ALA A 58 -6.37 3.08 -17.98
C ALA A 58 -4.96 2.67 -17.50
N ARG A 59 -4.80 1.55 -16.79
CA ARG A 59 -3.47 1.07 -16.36
C ARG A 59 -2.58 0.66 -17.53
N SER A 60 -3.14 0.11 -18.60
CA SER A 60 -2.35 -0.41 -19.73
C SER A 60 -1.52 0.68 -20.43
N ARG A 61 -2.02 1.93 -20.46
CA ARG A 61 -1.30 3.08 -21.06
C ARG A 61 0.05 3.38 -20.41
N TYR A 62 0.25 2.94 -19.16
CA TYR A 62 1.51 3.10 -18.44
C TYR A 62 2.49 1.94 -18.69
N TRP A 63 2.10 0.93 -19.47
CA TRP A 63 2.91 -0.27 -19.71
C TRP A 63 3.12 -0.51 -21.20
N ASN A 64 4.22 0.02 -21.74
CA ASN A 64 4.67 -0.29 -23.10
C ASN A 64 5.63 -1.50 -23.07
N ARG A 65 5.13 -2.70 -22.77
CA ARG A 65 5.98 -3.89 -22.56
C ARG A 65 6.39 -4.50 -23.90
N ASP A 66 7.70 -4.63 -24.12
CA ASP A 66 8.25 -5.42 -25.22
C ASP A 66 8.60 -6.83 -24.74
N THR A 67 7.83 -7.83 -25.17
CA THR A 67 8.01 -9.22 -24.76
C THR A 67 8.86 -10.04 -25.74
N SER A 68 9.52 -9.40 -26.72
CA SER A 68 10.34 -10.09 -27.72
C SER A 68 11.59 -10.76 -27.13
N SER A 69 12.14 -10.22 -26.04
CA SER A 69 13.27 -10.79 -25.31
C SER A 69 13.36 -10.22 -23.88
N ALA A 70 14.13 -10.87 -23.00
CA ALA A 70 14.36 -10.39 -21.64
C ALA A 70 15.04 -8.99 -21.59
N ALA A 71 15.97 -8.74 -22.52
CA ALA A 71 16.66 -7.44 -22.63
C ALA A 71 15.70 -6.34 -23.11
N ALA A 72 14.89 -6.64 -24.13
CA ALA A 72 13.88 -5.72 -24.64
C ALA A 72 12.81 -5.41 -23.58
N TYR A 73 12.34 -6.42 -22.85
CA TYR A 73 11.41 -6.24 -21.74
C TYR A 73 11.98 -5.30 -20.68
N SER A 74 13.22 -5.56 -20.23
CA SER A 74 13.88 -4.75 -19.22
C SER A 74 14.02 -3.28 -19.64
N LYS A 75 14.37 -3.03 -20.92
CA LYS A 75 14.44 -1.68 -21.49
C LYS A 75 13.06 -1.02 -21.55
N SER A 76 12.05 -1.75 -21.99
CA SER A 76 10.69 -1.24 -22.19
C SER A 76 10.00 -0.79 -20.89
N VAL A 77 10.29 -1.47 -19.77
CA VAL A 77 9.73 -1.16 -18.44
C VAL A 77 10.62 -0.24 -17.59
N ALA A 78 11.78 0.19 -18.10
CA ALA A 78 12.74 1.01 -17.35
C ALA A 78 12.13 2.30 -16.77
N PRO A 79 11.26 3.06 -17.48
CA PRO A 79 10.62 4.25 -16.91
C PRO A 79 9.75 3.93 -15.69
N ASN A 80 9.04 2.80 -15.71
CA ASN A 80 8.20 2.38 -14.58
C ASN A 80 9.04 1.97 -13.37
N ARG A 81 10.21 1.33 -13.60
CA ARG A 81 11.16 1.01 -12.53
C ARG A 81 11.74 2.28 -11.91
N ALA A 82 12.11 3.27 -12.72
CA ALA A 82 12.60 4.56 -12.24
C ALA A 82 11.54 5.29 -11.39
N ARG A 83 10.30 5.34 -11.89
CA ARG A 83 9.16 5.93 -11.15
C ARG A 83 8.88 5.18 -9.84
N LEU A 84 8.93 3.85 -9.84
CA LEU A 84 8.74 3.06 -8.62
C LEU A 84 9.86 3.33 -7.59
N ALA A 85 11.10 3.44 -8.06
CA ALA A 85 12.24 3.79 -7.20
C ALA A 85 12.04 5.17 -6.54
N GLU A 86 11.57 6.17 -7.29
CA GLU A 86 11.22 7.49 -6.76
C GLU A 86 10.10 7.41 -5.70
N ILE A 87 8.98 6.73 -6.01
CA ILE A 87 7.84 6.58 -5.10
C ILE A 87 8.25 5.89 -3.79
N THR A 88 9.13 4.90 -3.87
CA THR A 88 9.59 4.10 -2.71
C THR A 88 10.83 4.68 -2.03
N GLY A 89 11.40 5.77 -2.54
CA GLY A 89 12.62 6.39 -2.01
C GLY A 89 13.91 5.58 -2.25
N VAL A 90 13.90 4.54 -3.08
CA VAL A 90 15.07 3.70 -3.39
C VAL A 90 15.90 4.33 -4.51
N VAL A 91 16.31 5.58 -4.32
CA VAL A 91 17.06 6.40 -5.31
C VAL A 91 18.53 6.62 -4.93
N ASP A 92 18.88 6.37 -3.67
CA ASP A 92 20.26 6.50 -3.18
C ASP A 92 21.14 5.36 -3.71
N SER A 93 22.39 5.70 -4.06
CA SER A 93 23.42 4.71 -4.40
C SER A 93 23.72 3.80 -3.21
N ARG A 94 23.69 2.49 -3.44
CA ARG A 94 24.08 1.49 -2.43
C ARG A 94 25.58 1.53 -2.17
N VAL A 95 25.97 1.23 -0.94
CA VAL A 95 27.37 1.00 -0.59
C VAL A 95 27.79 -0.34 -1.17
N ALA A 96 28.82 -0.34 -2.02
CA ALA A 96 29.40 -1.58 -2.54
C ALA A 96 30.15 -2.32 -1.42
N PHE A 97 30.03 -3.64 -1.38
CA PHE A 97 30.74 -4.51 -0.46
C PHE A 97 31.08 -5.83 -1.15
N ASN A 98 32.14 -6.48 -0.68
CA ASN A 98 32.64 -7.72 -1.29
C ASN A 98 32.00 -8.97 -0.67
N ASP A 99 31.68 -8.93 0.62
CA ASP A 99 31.13 -10.07 1.34
C ASP A 99 30.27 -9.63 2.53
N LEU A 100 29.41 -10.54 3.01
CA LEU A 100 28.60 -10.36 4.21
C LEU A 100 29.48 -10.44 5.46
N GLU A 101 29.23 -9.57 6.42
CA GLU A 101 29.93 -9.61 7.69
C GLU A 101 29.23 -10.58 8.65
N VAL A 102 29.95 -11.60 9.11
CA VAL A 102 29.46 -12.50 10.16
C VAL A 102 29.57 -11.78 11.51
N ILE A 103 28.46 -11.64 12.22
CA ILE A 103 28.42 -10.95 13.51
C ILE A 103 28.06 -11.92 14.64
N GLY A 104 28.79 -11.88 15.75
CA GLY A 104 28.61 -12.80 16.87
C GLY A 104 29.06 -12.22 18.21
N GLY A 105 28.47 -12.71 19.29
CA GLY A 105 28.88 -12.34 20.65
C GLY A 105 30.14 -13.09 21.07
N THR A 106 30.92 -12.51 21.99
CA THR A 106 32.13 -13.14 22.52
C THR A 106 31.86 -14.46 23.25
N SER A 107 30.70 -14.60 23.90
CA SER A 107 30.30 -15.81 24.62
C SER A 107 29.58 -16.84 23.75
N ASN A 108 28.74 -16.40 22.81
CA ASN A 108 27.79 -17.27 22.10
C ASN A 108 28.14 -17.47 20.62
N GLY A 109 29.15 -16.77 20.10
CA GLY A 109 29.52 -16.83 18.68
C GLY A 109 28.43 -16.26 17.74
N PRO A 110 28.59 -16.47 16.42
CA PRO A 110 27.66 -15.96 15.42
C PRO A 110 26.49 -16.90 15.08
N VAL A 111 26.61 -18.18 15.40
CA VAL A 111 25.59 -19.20 15.11
C VAL A 111 24.41 -19.03 16.06
N GLN A 112 23.22 -18.75 15.51
CA GLN A 112 21.98 -18.57 16.28
C GLN A 112 21.22 -19.88 16.49
N GLY A 113 21.52 -20.89 15.68
CA GLY A 113 20.99 -22.23 15.82
C GLY A 113 21.47 -23.12 14.68
N SER A 114 21.30 -24.43 14.85
CA SER A 114 21.67 -25.42 13.83
C SER A 114 20.69 -26.57 13.81
N SER A 115 20.67 -27.27 12.69
CA SER A 115 20.01 -28.54 12.52
C SER A 115 21.03 -29.55 11.96
N ALA A 116 20.57 -30.78 11.69
CA ALA A 116 21.41 -31.78 11.02
C ALA A 116 21.77 -31.41 9.56
N THR A 117 21.11 -30.40 8.98
CA THR A 117 21.20 -30.10 7.54
C THR A 117 21.61 -28.66 7.23
N PHE A 118 21.59 -27.75 8.20
CA PHE A 118 22.05 -26.36 8.02
C PHE A 118 22.47 -25.69 9.34
N GLU A 119 23.25 -24.62 9.23
CA GLU A 119 23.59 -23.70 10.32
C GLU A 119 22.99 -22.32 10.04
N ALA A 120 22.39 -21.69 11.05
CA ALA A 120 21.88 -20.33 10.96
C ALA A 120 22.89 -19.35 11.54
N ILE A 121 23.42 -18.47 10.69
CA ILE A 121 24.52 -17.56 11.02
C ILE A 121 24.00 -16.13 10.99
N LYS A 122 24.25 -15.35 12.04
CA LYS A 122 23.89 -13.93 12.06
C LYS A 122 24.85 -13.13 11.19
N ILE A 123 24.29 -12.36 10.27
CA ILE A 123 25.05 -11.58 9.28
C ILE A 123 24.65 -10.11 9.29
N ARG A 124 25.54 -9.26 8.79
CA ARG A 124 25.38 -7.83 8.58
C ARG A 124 25.90 -7.43 7.20
N TRP A 125 25.26 -6.46 6.56
CA TRP A 125 25.75 -5.87 5.30
C TRP A 125 25.47 -4.37 5.25
N PRO A 126 26.34 -3.57 4.60
CA PRO A 126 26.08 -2.15 4.42
C PRO A 126 24.96 -1.94 3.38
N VAL A 127 24.16 -0.90 3.58
CA VAL A 127 23.02 -0.56 2.69
C VAL A 127 23.27 0.79 2.03
N ILE A 128 23.08 1.88 2.76
CA ILE A 128 23.32 3.27 2.32
C ILE A 128 23.92 4.04 3.48
N ARG A 129 24.88 4.94 3.19
CA ARG A 129 25.53 5.77 4.22
C ARG A 129 26.06 4.86 5.36
N ASN A 130 25.63 5.10 6.60
CA ASN A 130 26.01 4.32 7.78
C ASN A 130 24.92 3.31 8.23
N ILE A 131 23.92 3.05 7.37
CA ILE A 131 22.83 2.10 7.63
C ILE A 131 23.28 0.70 7.23
N HIS A 132 23.04 -0.26 8.11
CA HIS A 132 23.35 -1.67 7.90
C HIS A 132 22.08 -2.51 7.98
N GLY A 133 21.97 -3.50 7.09
CA GLY A 133 21.02 -4.58 7.22
C GLY A 133 21.58 -5.66 8.13
N VAL A 134 20.71 -6.32 8.88
CA VAL A 134 21.05 -7.48 9.71
C VAL A 134 20.04 -8.57 9.40
N GLY A 135 20.52 -9.81 9.38
CA GLY A 135 19.67 -10.96 9.12
C GLY A 135 20.34 -12.27 9.49
N LEU A 136 19.72 -13.36 9.02
CA LEU A 136 20.22 -14.71 9.17
C LEU A 136 20.59 -15.26 7.79
N MET A 137 21.77 -15.87 7.70
CA MET A 137 22.17 -16.72 6.58
C MET A 137 22.01 -18.17 7.02
N LEU A 138 21.15 -18.92 6.33
CA LEU A 138 21.02 -20.35 6.56
C LEU A 138 21.98 -21.06 5.61
N LYS A 139 23.06 -21.63 6.15
CA LYS A 139 24.09 -22.32 5.37
C LYS A 139 23.84 -23.82 5.41
N PRO A 140 23.41 -24.45 4.30
CA PRO A 140 23.21 -25.89 4.27
C PRO A 140 24.53 -26.65 4.36
N THR A 141 24.52 -27.83 4.98
CA THR A 141 25.65 -28.75 5.01
C THR A 141 26.00 -29.27 3.62
N LYS A 142 25.00 -29.39 2.74
CA LYS A 142 25.15 -29.81 1.34
C LYS A 142 24.49 -28.77 0.41
N PRO A 143 25.16 -27.64 0.13
CA PRO A 143 24.59 -26.58 -0.68
C PRO A 143 24.44 -27.02 -2.15
N ASN A 144 23.33 -26.62 -2.78
CA ASN A 144 23.01 -26.89 -4.18
C ASN A 144 23.48 -25.77 -5.13
N GLY A 145 24.14 -24.74 -4.58
CA GLY A 145 24.68 -23.59 -5.33
C GLY A 145 23.66 -22.50 -5.67
N LYS A 146 22.41 -22.61 -5.20
CA LYS A 146 21.35 -21.61 -5.41
C LYS A 146 21.11 -20.82 -4.12
N TYR A 147 20.76 -19.54 -4.30
CA TYR A 147 20.53 -18.60 -3.22
C TYR A 147 19.08 -18.12 -3.22
N VAL A 148 18.49 -17.96 -2.04
CA VAL A 148 17.14 -17.43 -1.85
C VAL A 148 17.14 -16.31 -0.81
N ILE A 149 16.54 -15.17 -1.15
CA ILE A 149 16.26 -14.11 -0.17
C ILE A 149 14.87 -14.36 0.40
N ALA A 150 14.81 -14.86 1.63
CA ALA A 150 13.57 -15.07 2.36
C ALA A 150 13.19 -13.79 3.14
N VAL A 151 12.10 -13.14 2.73
CA VAL A 151 11.54 -11.97 3.44
C VAL A 151 10.33 -12.45 4.26
N PRO A 152 10.33 -12.28 5.60
CA PRO A 152 9.18 -12.62 6.43
C PRO A 152 7.99 -11.68 6.20
N ASP A 153 6.81 -12.13 6.60
CA ASP A 153 5.65 -11.25 6.81
C ASP A 153 5.95 -10.23 7.94
N ALA A 154 5.20 -9.14 8.00
CA ALA A 154 5.38 -8.07 8.98
C ALA A 154 5.33 -8.56 10.44
N ASP A 155 4.56 -9.62 10.72
CA ASP A 155 4.37 -10.17 12.07
C ASP A 155 5.29 -11.37 12.36
N HIS A 156 6.16 -11.76 11.42
CA HIS A 156 7.06 -12.91 11.58
C HIS A 156 8.52 -12.46 11.68
N THR A 157 9.29 -13.11 12.55
CA THR A 157 10.73 -12.86 12.62
C THR A 157 11.51 -13.81 11.68
N PRO A 158 12.73 -13.44 11.25
CA PRO A 158 13.62 -14.35 10.51
C PRO A 158 13.84 -15.69 11.23
N GLU A 159 13.94 -15.68 12.56
CA GLU A 159 14.08 -16.86 13.41
C GLU A 159 12.84 -17.77 13.32
N MET A 160 11.63 -17.19 13.31
CA MET A 160 10.39 -17.96 13.22
C MET A 160 10.28 -18.70 11.88
N ILE A 161 10.51 -18.01 10.75
CA ILE A 161 10.45 -18.65 9.42
C ILE A 161 11.59 -19.65 9.17
N SER A 162 12.65 -19.56 9.98
CA SER A 162 13.79 -20.49 10.00
C SER A 162 13.63 -21.63 11.01
N GLY A 163 12.54 -21.66 11.80
CA GLY A 163 12.28 -22.66 12.82
C GLY A 163 13.18 -22.59 14.06
N LEU A 164 13.82 -21.45 14.28
CA LEU A 164 14.72 -21.19 15.43
C LEU A 164 13.97 -20.57 16.62
N ALA A 165 12.78 -20.01 16.38
CA ALA A 165 11.91 -19.44 17.40
C ALA A 165 10.48 -20.01 17.28
N PRO A 166 9.73 -20.14 18.39
CA PRO A 166 8.33 -20.50 18.33
C PRO A 166 7.50 -19.39 17.65
N GLY A 167 6.32 -19.73 17.13
CA GLY A 167 5.39 -18.75 16.52
C GLY A 167 4.78 -19.20 15.20
N LEU A 168 5.41 -20.15 14.51
CA LEU A 168 4.93 -20.70 13.24
C LEU A 168 4.88 -22.22 13.25
N ALA A 169 3.83 -22.77 12.64
CA ALA A 169 3.76 -24.20 12.35
C ALA A 169 4.89 -24.62 11.40
N VAL A 170 5.37 -25.87 11.50
CA VAL A 170 6.51 -26.35 10.71
C VAL A 170 6.29 -26.15 9.20
N SER A 171 5.07 -26.36 8.70
CA SER A 171 4.73 -26.15 7.28
C SER A 171 4.91 -24.71 6.79
N GLN A 172 4.92 -23.73 7.70
CA GLN A 172 5.10 -22.31 7.40
C GLN A 172 6.55 -21.84 7.56
N GLN A 173 7.47 -22.70 8.01
CA GLN A 173 8.90 -22.39 8.17
C GLN A 173 9.64 -22.53 6.83
N TYR A 174 9.24 -21.75 5.82
CA TYR A 174 9.72 -21.93 4.45
C TYR A 174 11.22 -21.70 4.28
N ALA A 175 11.83 -20.78 5.05
CA ALA A 175 13.28 -20.57 5.00
C ALA A 175 14.04 -21.81 5.47
N ARG A 176 13.53 -22.45 6.54
CA ARG A 176 14.04 -23.74 7.01
C ARG A 176 13.95 -24.81 5.94
N HIS A 177 12.78 -25.01 5.34
CA HIS A 177 12.59 -26.04 4.29
C HIS A 177 13.54 -25.84 3.11
N LEU A 178 13.75 -24.60 2.69
CA LEU A 178 14.70 -24.28 1.62
C LEU A 178 16.14 -24.64 2.02
N ALA A 179 16.56 -24.28 3.23
CA ALA A 179 17.87 -24.63 3.75
C ALA A 179 18.09 -26.15 3.86
N GLU A 180 17.08 -26.88 4.35
CA GLU A 180 17.10 -28.35 4.42
C GLU A 180 17.23 -29.01 3.04
N ASN A 181 16.79 -28.32 1.97
CA ASN A 181 16.92 -28.75 0.57
C ASN A 181 18.16 -28.18 -0.15
N GLY A 182 19.11 -27.62 0.60
CA GLY A 182 20.41 -27.20 0.08
C GLY A 182 20.43 -25.79 -0.53
N PHE A 183 19.36 -25.00 -0.40
CA PHE A 183 19.39 -23.59 -0.79
C PHE A 183 20.03 -22.75 0.32
N THR A 184 20.92 -21.83 -0.05
CA THR A 184 21.49 -20.85 0.88
C THR A 184 20.62 -19.60 0.98
#